data_AF-A0AAU3LEI0-F1
#
_entry.id   AF-A0AAU3LEI0-F1
#
_cell.length_a   1.000
_cell.length_b   1.000
_cell.length_c   1.000
_cell.angle_alpha   90.00
_cell.angle_beta   90.00
_cell.angle_gamma   90.00
#
_symmetry.space_group_name_H-M   'P 1'
#
loop_
_entity.id
_entity.type
_entity.pdbx_description
1 polymer ?
#
loop_
_entity_poly.entity_id
_entity_poly.type
_entity_poly.pdbx_seq_one_letter_code
_entity_poly.pdbx_strand_id
1 'polypeptide(L)'
;MGRPEDPAGETPEQLKKRAEDLRACARKARALANRLGPHLDGAAKKAQQSDPPIWQGPFATDSTRQIVNRSRTLGQMASALMHDAGRWDVEADRLDDQMKAALAKQKTGPGH
;
A
#
# COMPACT_ATOMS: atom_id res chain seq x y z
N MET A 1 12.02 -42.40 9.77
CA MET A 1 11.67 -41.74 8.50
C MET A 1 12.04 -40.28 8.61
N GLY A 2 13.17 -39.89 8.02
CA GLY A 2 13.70 -38.53 8.11
C GLY A 2 12.80 -37.50 7.43
N ARG A 3 12.62 -36.35 8.07
CA ARG A 3 11.93 -35.18 7.53
C ARG A 3 12.75 -34.68 6.33
N PRO A 4 12.21 -34.66 5.10
CA PRO A 4 13.00 -34.19 3.96
C PRO A 4 13.18 -32.68 4.09
N GLU A 5 14.42 -32.29 4.41
CA GLU A 5 15.16 -31.17 3.84
C GLU A 5 14.38 -29.87 3.56
N ASP A 6 14.48 -28.91 4.46
CA ASP A 6 14.67 -27.50 4.06
C ASP A 6 16.04 -27.08 4.66
N PRO A 7 16.88 -26.26 3.99
CA PRO A 7 16.44 -25.09 3.23
C PRO A 7 17.34 -24.74 2.02
N ALA A 8 16.93 -25.01 0.78
CA ALA A 8 17.48 -24.24 -0.34
C ALA A 8 16.75 -22.88 -0.30
N GLY A 9 17.42 -21.84 0.22
CA GLY A 9 16.89 -20.48 0.19
C GLY A 9 16.32 -20.16 -1.20
N GLU A 10 15.23 -19.36 -1.24
CA GLU A 10 14.51 -19.04 -2.48
C GLU A 10 15.45 -18.77 -3.67
N THR A 11 15.10 -19.33 -4.83
CA THR A 11 15.90 -19.12 -6.04
C THR A 11 15.88 -17.64 -6.46
N PRO A 12 16.89 -17.16 -7.22
CA PRO A 12 16.89 -15.79 -7.75
C PRO A 12 15.60 -15.44 -8.50
N GLU A 13 15.01 -16.37 -9.24
CA GLU A 13 13.75 -16.19 -9.96
C GLU A 13 12.55 -16.04 -9.01
N GLN A 14 12.54 -16.78 -7.90
CA GLN A 14 11.51 -16.67 -6.87
C GLN A 14 11.60 -15.33 -6.14
N LEU A 15 12.82 -14.89 -5.78
CA LEU A 15 13.07 -13.57 -5.20
C LEU A 15 12.62 -12.44 -6.13
N LYS A 16 12.98 -12.54 -7.42
CA LYS A 16 12.56 -11.58 -8.44
C LYS A 16 11.04 -11.50 -8.56
N LYS A 17 10.37 -12.67 -8.63
CA LYS A 17 8.91 -12.72 -8.72
C LYS A 17 8.24 -12.04 -7.52
N ARG A 18 8.71 -12.34 -6.30
CA ARG A 18 8.19 -11.70 -5.08
C ARG A 18 8.41 -10.19 -5.09
N ALA A 19 9.57 -9.71 -5.53
CA ALA A 19 9.85 -8.28 -5.67
C ALA A 19 8.89 -7.61 -6.67
N GLU A 20 8.61 -8.24 -7.81
CA GLU A 20 7.65 -7.76 -8.80
C GLU A 20 6.22 -7.70 -8.26
N ASP A 21 5.80 -8.74 -7.54
CA ASP A 21 4.48 -8.82 -6.90
C ASP A 21 4.31 -7.70 -5.85
N LEU A 22 5.33 -7.47 -5.01
CA LEU A 22 5.34 -6.37 -4.03
C LEU A 22 5.22 -5.00 -4.71
N ARG A 23 5.97 -4.77 -5.79
CA ARG A 23 5.87 -3.53 -6.58
C ARG A 23 4.49 -3.37 -7.23
N ALA A 24 3.88 -4.47 -7.68
CA ALA A 24 2.51 -4.44 -8.21
C ALA A 24 1.49 -4.07 -7.13
N CYS A 25 1.64 -4.62 -5.92
CA CYS A 25 0.84 -4.24 -4.76
C CYS A 25 1.02 -2.77 -4.41
N ALA A 26 2.26 -2.26 -4.38
CA ALA A 26 2.55 -0.86 -4.11
C ALA A 26 1.91 0.09 -5.12
N ARG A 27 1.99 -0.23 -6.42
CA ARG A 27 1.29 0.54 -7.47
C ARG A 27 -0.22 0.56 -7.27
N LYS A 28 -0.83 -0.58 -6.96
CA LYS A 28 -2.28 -0.68 -6.69
C LYS A 28 -2.68 0.12 -5.45
N ALA A 29 -1.92 0.03 -4.36
CA ALA A 29 -2.20 0.78 -3.14
C ALA A 29 -2.12 2.29 -3.37
N ARG A 30 -1.11 2.79 -4.09
CA ARG A 30 -1.03 4.21 -4.47
C ARG A 30 -2.23 4.66 -5.30
N ALA A 31 -2.62 3.86 -6.31
CA ALA A 31 -3.76 4.17 -7.15
C ALA A 31 -5.08 4.24 -6.34
N LEU A 32 -5.25 3.35 -5.37
CA LEU A 32 -6.40 3.36 -4.45
C LEU A 32 -6.35 4.54 -3.49
N ALA A 33 -5.19 4.82 -2.88
CA ALA A 33 -5.01 5.94 -1.97
C ALA A 33 -5.34 7.28 -2.63
N ASN A 34 -4.88 7.50 -3.87
CA ASN A 34 -5.14 8.70 -4.65
C ASN A 34 -6.63 8.89 -4.99
N ARG A 35 -7.41 7.80 -5.05
CA ARG A 35 -8.86 7.85 -5.26
C ARG A 35 -9.62 8.04 -3.95
N LEU A 36 -9.19 7.39 -2.88
CA LEU A 36 -9.86 7.39 -1.58
C LEU A 36 -9.68 8.72 -0.85
N GLY A 37 -8.46 9.27 -0.83
CA GLY A 37 -8.12 10.49 -0.09
C GLY A 37 -9.08 11.64 -0.36
N PRO A 38 -9.22 12.11 -1.61
CA PRO A 38 -10.05 13.27 -1.93
C PRO A 38 -11.54 12.94 -2.12
N HIS A 39 -11.96 11.67 -1.96
CA HIS A 39 -13.28 11.22 -2.41
C HIS A 39 -14.44 12.01 -1.79
N LEU A 40 -14.32 12.37 -0.51
CA LEU A 40 -15.34 13.10 0.23
C LEU A 40 -14.93 14.52 0.62
N ASP A 41 -13.71 14.97 0.31
CA ASP A 41 -13.21 16.27 0.77
C ASP A 41 -14.07 17.44 0.26
N GLY A 42 -14.49 17.37 -1.00
CA GLY A 42 -15.38 18.38 -1.59
C GLY A 42 -16.77 18.40 -0.96
N ALA A 43 -17.35 17.23 -0.69
CA ALA A 43 -18.65 17.10 -0.04
C ALA A 43 -18.61 17.54 1.43
N ALA A 44 -17.55 17.15 2.15
CA ALA A 44 -17.30 17.56 3.53
C ALA A 44 -17.13 19.08 3.63
N LYS A 45 -16.36 19.69 2.74
CA LYS A 45 -16.15 21.14 2.70
C LYS A 45 -17.47 21.89 2.44
N LYS A 46 -18.25 21.48 1.44
CA LYS A 46 -19.57 22.09 1.14
C LYS A 46 -20.54 21.96 2.32
N ALA A 47 -20.62 20.77 2.92
CA ALA A 47 -21.49 20.51 4.06
C ALA A 47 -21.09 21.31 5.32
N GLN A 48 -19.81 21.59 5.51
CA GLN A 48 -19.30 22.45 6.60
C GLN A 48 -19.55 23.95 6.35
N GLN A 49 -19.52 24.37 5.09
CA GLN A 49 -19.74 25.77 4.71
C GLN A 49 -21.22 26.17 4.73
N SER A 50 -22.13 25.21 4.98
CA SER A 50 -23.59 25.41 4.86
C SER A 50 -23.96 26.00 3.49
N ASP A 51 -23.34 25.51 2.42
CA ASP A 51 -23.61 25.90 1.04
C ASP A 51 -24.31 24.73 0.31
N PRO A 52 -25.62 24.83 0.00
CA PRO A 52 -26.45 26.03 0.05
C PRO A 52 -26.95 26.42 1.47
N PRO A 53 -27.26 27.71 1.72
CA PRO A 53 -27.63 28.27 3.04
C PRO A 53 -28.81 27.59 3.76
N ILE A 54 -29.61 26.83 3.02
CA ILE A 54 -30.75 26.05 3.51
C ILE A 54 -30.33 24.80 4.32
N TRP A 55 -29.05 24.42 4.27
CA TRP A 55 -28.51 23.26 4.99
C TRP A 55 -28.23 23.60 6.46
N GLN A 56 -29.30 23.70 7.26
CA GLN A 56 -29.23 24.04 8.68
C GLN A 56 -30.16 23.17 9.52
N GLY A 57 -29.95 23.16 10.85
CA GLY A 57 -30.75 22.42 11.81
C GLY A 57 -30.14 21.07 12.22
N PRO A 58 -30.75 20.35 13.19
CA PRO A 58 -30.15 19.19 13.83
C PRO A 58 -29.75 18.07 12.86
N PHE A 59 -30.62 17.76 11.89
CA PHE A 59 -30.34 16.74 10.87
C PHE A 59 -29.18 17.14 9.95
N ALA A 60 -29.10 18.41 9.56
CA ALA A 60 -28.00 18.93 8.74
C ALA A 60 -26.68 18.83 9.52
N THR A 61 -26.67 19.22 10.79
CA THR A 61 -25.50 19.10 11.68
C THR A 61 -25.01 17.66 11.80
N ASP A 62 -25.91 16.71 12.08
CA ASP A 62 -25.53 15.31 12.24
C ASP A 62 -25.04 14.69 10.93
N SER A 63 -25.69 15.01 9.81
CA SER A 63 -25.28 14.58 8.48
C SER A 63 -23.91 15.14 8.08
N THR A 64 -23.67 16.44 8.32
CA THR A 64 -22.37 17.07 8.12
C THR A 64 -21.30 16.38 8.98
N ARG A 65 -21.59 16.11 10.26
CA ARG A 65 -20.67 15.38 11.15
C ARG A 65 -20.31 14.00 10.58
N GLN A 66 -21.29 13.26 10.08
CA GLN A 66 -21.06 11.94 9.48
C GLN A 66 -20.19 12.02 8.21
N ILE A 67 -20.46 12.97 7.32
CA ILE A 67 -19.68 13.16 6.09
C ILE A 67 -18.23 13.52 6.42
N VAL A 68 -18.02 14.45 7.37
CA VAL A 68 -16.69 14.87 7.80
C VAL A 68 -15.92 13.71 8.44
N ASN A 69 -16.57 12.93 9.30
CA ASN A 69 -15.97 11.75 9.92
C ASN A 69 -15.56 10.71 8.86
N ARG A 70 -16.45 10.43 7.89
CA ARG A 70 -16.13 9.51 6.78
C ARG A 70 -14.98 10.02 5.93
N SER A 71 -14.94 11.33 5.60
CA SER A 71 -13.81 11.94 4.86
C SER A 71 -12.50 11.71 5.60
N ARG A 72 -12.48 11.94 6.92
CA ARG A 72 -11.29 11.71 7.75
C ARG A 72 -10.87 10.24 7.75
N THR A 73 -11.80 9.30 7.89
CA THR A 73 -11.51 7.86 7.83
C THR A 73 -10.93 7.47 6.47
N LEU A 74 -11.50 7.96 5.36
CA LEU A 74 -10.96 7.70 4.03
C LEU A 74 -9.54 8.26 3.86
N GLY A 75 -9.29 9.47 4.37
CA GLY A 75 -7.95 10.06 4.40
C GLY A 75 -6.94 9.23 5.19
N GLN A 76 -7.34 8.68 6.35
CA GLN A 76 -6.50 7.78 7.14
C GLN A 76 -6.19 6.48 6.41
N MET A 77 -7.20 5.87 5.76
CA MET A 77 -7.00 4.66 4.94
C MET A 77 -6.08 4.92 3.75
N ALA A 78 -6.23 6.05 3.06
CA ALA A 78 -5.34 6.45 1.99
C ALA A 78 -3.90 6.62 2.49
N SER A 79 -3.70 7.27 3.63
CA SER A 79 -2.38 7.42 4.25
C SER A 79 -1.76 6.07 4.63
N ALA A 80 -2.55 5.14 5.17
CA ALA A 80 -2.08 3.80 5.51
C ALA A 80 -1.63 3.02 4.26
N LEU A 81 -2.43 3.08 3.19
CA LEU A 81 -2.07 2.47 1.90
C LEU A 81 -0.78 3.04 1.32
N MET A 82 -0.56 4.36 1.43
CA MET A 82 0.69 5.01 0.98
C MET A 82 1.89 4.55 1.79
N HIS A 83 1.73 4.40 3.12
CA HIS A 83 2.76 3.88 3.99
C HIS A 83 3.11 2.42 3.67
N ASP A 84 2.10 1.56 3.50
CA ASP A 84 2.31 0.15 3.16
C ASP A 84 2.94 -0.01 1.77
N ALA A 85 2.56 0.83 0.79
CA ALA A 85 3.22 0.87 -0.51
C ALA A 85 4.71 1.20 -0.40
N GLY A 86 5.08 2.14 0.48
CA GLY A 86 6.49 2.44 0.76
C GLY A 86 7.24 1.25 1.36
N ARG A 87 6.62 0.52 2.30
CA ARG A 87 7.21 -0.69 2.90
C ARG A 87 7.42 -1.81 1.88
N TRP A 88 6.46 -2.02 0.98
CA TRP A 88 6.57 -3.03 -0.07
C TRP A 88 7.66 -2.70 -1.08
N ASP A 89 7.85 -1.43 -1.43
CA ASP A 89 8.96 -1.03 -2.31
C ASP A 89 10.32 -1.27 -1.64
N VAL A 90 10.47 -0.89 -0.38
CA VAL A 90 11.72 -1.15 0.38
C VAL A 90 12.01 -2.65 0.46
N GLU A 91 10.99 -3.47 0.68
CA GLU A 91 11.17 -4.93 0.71
C GLU A 91 11.48 -5.51 -0.67
N ALA A 92 10.85 -5.00 -1.73
CA ALA A 92 11.18 -5.40 -3.10
C ALA A 92 12.65 -5.07 -3.45
N ASP A 93 13.17 -3.92 -3.01
CA ASP A 93 14.56 -3.55 -3.22
C ASP A 93 15.52 -4.47 -2.45
N ARG A 94 15.17 -4.87 -1.21
CA ARG A 94 15.93 -5.87 -0.46
C ARG A 94 15.96 -7.23 -1.14
N LEU A 95 14.83 -7.67 -1.71
CA LEU A 95 14.75 -8.93 -2.45
C LEU A 95 15.62 -8.90 -3.72
N ASP A 96 15.66 -7.77 -4.42
CA ASP A 96 16.55 -7.60 -5.57
C ASP A 96 18.03 -7.66 -5.17
N ASP A 97 18.40 -7.12 -4.01
CA ASP A 97 19.77 -7.21 -3.51
C ASP A 97 20.14 -8.64 -3.05
N GLN A 98 19.21 -9.37 -2.43
CA GLN A 98 19.37 -10.79 -2.14
C GLN A 98 19.54 -11.62 -3.42
N MET A 99 18.74 -11.33 -4.45
CA MET A 99 18.84 -11.96 -5.76
C MET A 99 20.22 -11.71 -6.38
N LYS A 100 20.70 -10.46 -6.41
CA LYS A 100 22.04 -10.12 -6.92
C LYS A 100 23.14 -10.87 -6.15
N ALA A 101 23.03 -10.94 -4.82
CA ALA A 101 23.98 -11.67 -3.98
C ALA A 101 23.97 -13.18 -4.27
N ALA A 102 22.79 -13.78 -4.50
CA ALA A 102 22.65 -15.18 -4.86
C ALA A 102 23.27 -15.48 -6.24
N LEU A 103 23.01 -14.62 -7.24
CA LEU A 103 23.61 -14.74 -8.56
C LEU A 103 25.13 -14.57 -8.54
N ALA A 104 25.65 -13.66 -7.71
CA ALA A 104 27.10 -13.47 -7.55
C ALA A 104 27.76 -14.72 -6.97
N LYS A 105 27.15 -15.35 -5.95
CA LYS A 105 27.63 -16.61 -5.35
C LYS A 105 27.63 -17.79 -6.34
N GLN A 106 26.62 -17.88 -7.21
CA GLN A 106 26.58 -18.92 -8.25
C GLN A 106 27.69 -18.73 -9.29
N LYS A 107 28.08 -17.49 -9.60
CA LYS A 107 29.19 -17.21 -10.52
C LYS A 107 30.57 -17.50 -9.92
N THR A 108 30.69 -17.60 -8.59
CA THR A 108 31.98 -17.73 -7.90
C THR A 108 32.26 -19.12 -7.31
N GLY A 109 31.51 -20.19 -7.64
CA GLY A 109 32.01 -21.55 -7.36
C GLY A 109 31.21 -22.74 -7.93
N PRO A 110 31.82 -23.95 -8.03
CA PRO A 110 33.25 -24.27 -7.99
C PRO A 110 33.80 -24.56 -9.40
N GLY A 111 34.90 -23.91 -9.78
CA GLY A 111 35.69 -24.36 -10.93
C GLY A 111 36.20 -25.79 -10.66
N HIS A 112 35.81 -26.73 -11.52
CA HIS A 112 36.56 -27.97 -11.75
C HIS A 112 37.76 -27.68 -12.64
#